data_AF-A0A6J6S089-F1
#
_entry.id   AF-A0A6J6S089-F1
#
_cell.length_a   1.000
_cell.length_b   1.000
_cell.length_c   1.000
_cell.angle_alpha   90.00
_cell.angle_beta   90.00
_cell.angle_gamma   90.00
#
_symmetry.space_group_name_H-M   'P 1'
#
loop_
_entity.id
_entity.type
_entity.pdbx_description
1 polymer ?
#
loop_
_entity_poly.entity_id
_entity_poly.type
_entity_poly.pdbx_seq_one_letter_code
_entity_poly.pdbx_strand_id
1 'polypeptide(L)'
;MGSYGIGVSRAVAAIAEQTSDEIGLNWPVEIAPAKVHIVATGKEDLPFDTALALGEELEALGVSVMLDDRRDASAGVKFKDAELIGNPVIVIVGKALADGNVEVRVRRSGDKQEVALGQAVATITQLLK
;
A
#
# COMPACT_ATOMS: atom_id res chain seq x y z
N MET A 1 -43.41 -0.56 11.20
CA MET A 1 -42.39 -0.98 10.21
C MET A 1 -41.16 -0.13 10.47
N GLY A 2 -40.09 -0.72 11.02
CA GLY A 2 -38.86 0.02 11.29
C GLY A 2 -38.09 0.30 10.00
N SER A 3 -37.64 1.54 9.81
CA SER A 3 -36.67 1.89 8.77
C SER A 3 -35.29 1.87 9.41
N TYR A 4 -34.41 0.98 8.95
CA TYR A 4 -33.01 0.88 9.40
C TYR A 4 -32.10 1.34 8.27
N GLY A 5 -31.72 2.63 8.28
CA GLY A 5 -30.76 3.18 7.34
C GLY A 5 -29.40 3.37 7.99
N ILE A 6 -28.37 2.64 7.54
CA ILE A 6 -26.99 2.74 8.06
C ILE A 6 -26.24 3.97 7.52
N GLY A 7 -26.74 4.60 6.45
CA GLY A 7 -26.09 5.79 5.87
C GLY A 7 -24.65 5.51 5.44
N VAL A 8 -24.47 4.66 4.42
CA VAL A 8 -23.16 4.15 3.96
C VAL A 8 -22.08 5.23 3.79
N SER A 9 -22.44 6.41 3.29
CA SER A 9 -21.48 7.53 3.16
C SER A 9 -20.99 8.06 4.51
N ARG A 10 -21.85 8.06 5.54
CA ARG A 10 -21.46 8.44 6.91
C ARG A 10 -20.60 7.37 7.56
N ALA A 11 -20.85 6.09 7.24
CA ALA A 11 -20.05 4.99 7.76
C ALA A 11 -18.58 5.11 7.32
N VAL A 12 -18.32 5.42 6.03
CA VAL A 12 -16.94 5.61 5.54
C VAL A 12 -16.25 6.78 6.25
N ALA A 13 -16.93 7.92 6.39
CA ALA A 13 -16.39 9.08 7.09
C ALA A 13 -16.10 8.78 8.58
N ALA A 14 -17.03 8.11 9.27
CA ALA A 14 -16.88 7.74 10.67
C ALA A 14 -15.73 6.74 10.87
N ILE A 15 -15.50 5.83 9.92
CA ILE A 15 -14.37 4.90 10.00
C ILE A 15 -13.06 5.66 9.76
N ALA A 16 -12.97 6.50 8.73
CA ALA A 16 -11.79 7.31 8.45
C ALA A 16 -11.39 8.17 9.66
N GLU A 17 -12.35 8.83 10.30
CA GLU A 17 -12.13 9.62 11.52
C GLU A 17 -11.60 8.76 12.66
N GLN A 18 -12.26 7.62 12.94
CA GLN A 18 -11.89 6.74 14.06
C GLN A 18 -10.57 6.00 13.88
N THR A 19 -10.14 5.76 12.64
CA THR A 19 -8.92 4.98 12.38
C THR A 19 -7.72 5.82 11.97
N SER A 20 -7.91 7.09 11.62
CA SER A 20 -6.81 8.02 11.31
C SER A 20 -5.83 8.21 12.47
N ASP A 21 -4.61 8.64 12.14
CA ASP A 21 -3.55 8.99 13.08
C ASP A 21 -2.90 10.32 12.70
N GLU A 22 -1.85 10.73 13.41
CA GLU A 22 -1.14 12.00 13.15
C GLU A 22 -0.52 12.09 11.74
N ILE A 23 -0.33 10.94 11.08
CA ILE A 23 0.26 10.89 9.74
C ILE A 23 -0.81 11.09 8.67
N GLY A 24 -2.02 10.56 8.86
CA GLY A 24 -3.14 10.66 7.91
C GLY A 24 -4.17 9.53 8.07
N LEU A 25 -4.76 9.10 6.94
CA LEU A 25 -5.67 7.96 6.92
C LEU A 25 -4.91 6.67 7.28
N ASN A 26 -5.62 5.73 7.88
CA ASN A 26 -5.10 4.42 8.27
C ASN A 26 -6.27 3.43 8.25
N TRP A 27 -6.42 2.71 7.15
CA TRP A 27 -7.62 1.93 6.87
C TRP A 27 -7.55 0.51 7.46
N PRO A 28 -8.67 -0.02 7.99
CA PRO A 28 -8.84 -1.46 8.13
C PRO A 28 -8.71 -2.16 6.76
N VAL A 29 -8.13 -3.36 6.75
CA VAL A 29 -7.79 -4.09 5.51
C VAL A 29 -9.02 -4.38 4.65
N GLU A 30 -10.16 -4.59 5.27
CA GLU A 30 -11.41 -5.02 4.65
C GLU A 30 -12.08 -3.92 3.81
N ILE A 31 -11.78 -2.66 4.11
CA ILE A 31 -12.43 -1.50 3.51
C ILE A 31 -11.43 -0.51 2.88
N ALA A 32 -10.14 -0.84 2.94
CA ALA A 32 -9.11 -0.01 2.33
C ALA A 32 -9.35 0.13 0.81
N PRO A 33 -9.10 1.31 0.21
CA PRO A 33 -9.24 1.51 -1.23
C PRO A 33 -8.43 0.49 -2.06
N ALA A 34 -7.21 0.21 -1.60
CA ALA A 34 -6.43 -0.94 -1.99
C ALA A 34 -5.72 -1.52 -0.76
N LYS A 35 -5.45 -2.83 -0.75
CA LYS A 35 -4.75 -3.49 0.35
C LYS A 35 -3.26 -3.13 0.36
N VAL A 36 -2.69 -2.96 -0.83
CA VAL A 36 -1.26 -2.69 -1.02
C VAL A 36 -1.07 -1.43 -1.85
N HIS A 37 -0.20 -0.53 -1.42
CA HIS A 37 0.29 0.60 -2.20
C HIS A 37 1.75 0.34 -2.60
N ILE A 38 2.00 0.05 -3.88
CA ILE A 38 3.35 -0.15 -4.40
C ILE A 38 3.88 1.19 -4.94
N VAL A 39 5.03 1.60 -4.45
CA VAL A 39 5.69 2.86 -4.81
C VAL A 39 6.97 2.56 -5.57
N ALA A 40 6.98 2.83 -6.87
CA ALA A 40 8.18 2.75 -7.70
C ALA A 40 8.99 4.04 -7.57
N THR A 41 10.29 3.93 -7.31
CA THR A 41 11.19 5.09 -7.15
C THR A 41 12.49 4.88 -7.90
N GLY A 42 13.02 5.97 -8.46
CA GLY A 42 14.27 5.95 -9.22
C GLY A 42 14.13 6.67 -10.55
N LYS A 43 15.20 6.60 -11.35
CA LYS A 43 15.21 7.13 -12.72
C LYS A 43 15.22 6.02 -13.77
N GLU A 44 15.75 4.87 -13.40
CA GLU A 44 15.81 3.67 -14.22
C GLU A 44 14.44 3.03 -14.38
N ASP A 45 14.26 2.22 -15.43
CA ASP A 45 12.99 1.53 -15.70
C ASP A 45 12.78 0.31 -14.80
N LEU A 46 13.88 -0.35 -14.39
CA LEU A 46 13.83 -1.60 -13.62
C LEU A 46 12.92 -1.54 -12.37
N PRO A 47 12.95 -0.49 -11.51
CA PRO A 47 12.03 -0.40 -10.37
C PRO A 47 10.56 -0.28 -10.77
N PHE A 48 10.25 0.35 -11.91
CA PHE A 48 8.88 0.53 -12.38
C PHE A 48 8.34 -0.78 -12.98
N ASP A 49 9.14 -1.45 -13.81
CA ASP A 49 8.77 -2.75 -14.38
C ASP A 49 8.60 -3.81 -13.28
N THR A 50 9.49 -3.81 -12.29
CA THR A 50 9.41 -4.71 -11.13
C THR A 50 8.17 -4.42 -10.28
N ALA A 51 7.85 -3.14 -10.06
CA ALA A 51 6.67 -2.75 -9.30
C ALA A 51 5.37 -3.16 -10.01
N LEU A 52 5.32 -3.03 -11.34
CA LEU A 52 4.19 -3.48 -12.16
C LEU A 52 4.03 -5.01 -12.06
N ALA A 53 5.10 -5.77 -12.30
CA ALA A 53 5.06 -7.24 -12.22
C ALA A 53 4.63 -7.72 -10.83
N LEU A 54 5.17 -7.14 -9.76
CA LEU A 54 4.77 -7.45 -8.40
C LEU A 54 3.28 -7.14 -8.14
N GLY A 55 2.79 -6.02 -8.70
CA GLY A 55 1.38 -5.66 -8.65
C GLY A 55 0.49 -6.69 -9.32
N GLU A 56 0.82 -7.11 -10.54
CA GLU A 56 0.08 -8.12 -11.30
C GLU A 56 0.07 -9.48 -10.58
N GLU A 57 1.18 -9.90 -9.98
CA GLU A 57 1.26 -11.13 -9.19
C GLU A 57 0.33 -11.09 -7.96
N LEU A 58 0.27 -9.96 -7.26
CA LEU A 58 -0.63 -9.76 -6.12
C LEU A 58 -2.10 -9.72 -6.55
N GLU A 59 -2.42 -9.04 -7.65
CA GLU A 59 -3.77 -8.98 -8.19
C GLU A 59 -4.27 -10.35 -8.66
N ALA A 60 -3.39 -11.18 -9.22
CA ALA A 60 -3.70 -12.57 -9.57
C ALA A 60 -4.12 -13.42 -8.35
N LEU A 61 -3.72 -13.02 -7.14
CA LEU A 61 -4.13 -13.63 -5.86
C LEU A 61 -5.34 -12.95 -5.23
N GLY A 62 -5.97 -11.98 -5.89
CA GLY A 62 -7.12 -11.22 -5.39
C GLY A 62 -6.76 -10.15 -4.35
N VAL A 63 -5.49 -9.75 -4.28
CA VAL A 63 -5.04 -8.61 -3.46
C VAL A 63 -5.15 -7.34 -4.29
N SER A 64 -5.96 -6.37 -3.86
CA SER A 64 -6.07 -5.09 -4.55
C SER A 64 -4.80 -4.26 -4.37
N VAL A 65 -4.27 -3.76 -5.48
CA VAL A 65 -3.02 -2.99 -5.54
C VAL A 65 -3.29 -1.59 -6.07
N MET A 66 -2.61 -0.61 -5.48
CA MET A 66 -2.48 0.73 -6.04
C MET A 66 -1.01 0.96 -6.37
N LEU A 67 -0.70 1.15 -7.64
CA LEU A 67 0.66 1.38 -8.13
C LEU A 67 0.91 2.88 -8.32
N ASP A 68 1.97 3.41 -7.71
CA ASP A 68 2.48 4.75 -7.92
C ASP A 68 3.74 4.73 -8.81
N ASP A 69 3.51 4.85 -10.11
CA ASP A 69 4.50 4.87 -11.19
C ASP A 69 4.83 6.29 -11.69
N ARG A 70 4.38 7.34 -11.00
CA ARG A 70 4.61 8.75 -11.37
C ARG A 70 6.12 9.05 -11.49
N ARG A 71 6.64 9.37 -12.67
CA ARG A 71 8.10 9.59 -12.86
C ARG A 71 8.57 11.00 -12.49
N ASP A 72 7.67 11.96 -12.49
CA ASP A 72 7.89 13.37 -12.18
C ASP A 72 7.93 13.65 -10.67
N ALA A 73 7.19 12.88 -9.88
CA ALA A 73 7.16 13.01 -8.43
C ALA A 73 8.45 12.48 -7.77
N SER A 74 9.01 13.26 -6.85
CA SER A 74 10.15 12.81 -6.04
C SER A 74 9.76 11.67 -5.10
N ALA A 75 10.71 10.80 -4.75
CA ALA A 75 10.48 9.68 -3.84
C ALA A 75 9.87 10.13 -2.49
N GLY A 76 10.32 11.25 -1.94
CA GLY A 76 9.78 11.79 -0.69
C GLY A 76 8.30 12.19 -0.78
N VAL A 77 7.88 12.76 -1.92
CA VAL A 77 6.47 13.07 -2.18
C VAL A 77 5.65 11.80 -2.25
N LYS A 78 6.13 10.79 -3.00
CA LYS A 78 5.43 9.51 -3.11
C LYS A 78 5.28 8.79 -1.76
N PHE A 79 6.33 8.80 -0.94
CA PHE A 79 6.26 8.18 0.39
C PHE A 79 5.24 8.90 1.28
N LYS A 80 5.23 10.24 1.24
CA LYS A 80 4.27 11.00 2.02
C LYS A 80 2.83 10.78 1.54
N ASP A 81 2.61 10.73 0.22
CA ASP A 81 1.30 10.42 -0.36
C ASP A 81 0.84 9.01 0.04
N ALA A 82 1.74 8.02 -0.02
CA ALA A 82 1.42 6.64 0.37
C ALA A 82 1.02 6.51 1.84
N GLU A 83 1.75 7.20 2.72
CA GLU A 83 1.44 7.27 4.14
C GLU A 83 0.14 8.05 4.40
N LEU A 84 -0.14 9.12 3.67
CA LEU A 84 -1.37 9.92 3.82
C LEU A 84 -2.62 9.16 3.35
N ILE A 85 -2.53 8.45 2.22
CA ILE A 85 -3.66 7.67 1.67
C ILE A 85 -4.01 6.51 2.60
N GLY A 86 -3.00 5.92 3.26
CA GLY A 86 -3.25 5.06 4.41
C GLY A 86 -3.57 3.60 4.09
N ASN A 87 -3.22 3.11 2.90
CA ASN A 87 -3.41 1.69 2.57
C ASN A 87 -2.63 0.80 3.55
N PRO A 88 -3.15 -0.37 3.95
CA PRO A 88 -2.60 -1.18 5.03
C PRO A 88 -1.13 -1.55 4.88
N VAL A 89 -0.73 -1.90 3.66
CA VAL A 89 0.66 -2.27 3.33
C VAL A 89 1.20 -1.30 2.27
N ILE A 90 2.40 -0.78 2.51
CA ILE A 90 3.13 0.04 1.55
C ILE A 90 4.38 -0.73 1.14
N VAL A 91 4.62 -0.86 -0.16
CA VAL A 91 5.80 -1.55 -0.70
C VAL A 91 6.61 -0.54 -1.49
N ILE A 92 7.90 -0.42 -1.21
CA ILE A 92 8.79 0.47 -1.94
C ILE A 92 9.72 -0.37 -2.81
N VAL A 93 9.60 -0.14 -4.11
CA VAL A 93 10.49 -0.70 -5.13
C VAL A 93 11.43 0.40 -5.58
N GLY A 94 12.69 0.30 -5.19
CA GLY A 94 13.65 1.40 -5.33
C GLY A 94 15.09 0.93 -5.15
N LYS A 95 15.86 1.65 -4.33
CA LYS A 95 17.30 1.37 -4.15
C LYS A 95 17.61 -0.05 -3.66
N ALA A 96 16.80 -0.60 -2.76
CA ALA A 96 16.98 -1.96 -2.22
C ALA A 96 16.92 -3.05 -3.31
N LEU A 97 16.36 -2.73 -4.48
CA LEU A 97 16.28 -3.66 -5.61
C LEU A 97 17.66 -4.02 -6.16
N ALA A 98 18.66 -3.15 -6.00
CA ALA A 98 20.04 -3.46 -6.38
C ALA A 98 20.60 -4.68 -5.63
N ASP A 99 20.11 -4.92 -4.42
CA ASP A 99 20.45 -6.08 -3.58
C ASP A 99 19.41 -7.21 -3.69
N GLY A 100 18.45 -7.09 -4.62
CA GLY A 100 17.37 -8.07 -4.83
C GLY A 100 16.22 -7.97 -3.83
N ASN A 101 16.09 -6.86 -3.11
CA ASN A 101 15.11 -6.66 -2.04
C ASN A 101 14.08 -5.57 -2.38
N VAL A 102 12.94 -5.61 -1.68
CA VAL A 102 11.94 -4.55 -1.62
C VAL A 102 11.65 -4.20 -0.17
N GLU A 103 11.30 -2.95 0.12
CA GLU A 103 10.94 -2.55 1.48
C GLU A 103 9.43 -2.68 1.66
N VAL A 104 8.99 -3.47 2.64
CA VAL A 104 7.58 -3.64 3.00
C VAL A 104 7.33 -2.95 4.33
N ARG A 105 6.31 -2.08 4.35
CA ARG A 105 5.89 -1.32 5.53
C ARG A 105 4.45 -1.64 5.89
N VAL A 106 4.18 -1.78 7.19
CA VAL A 106 2.82 -1.86 7.71
C VAL A 106 2.38 -0.46 8.15
N ARG A 107 1.36 0.10 7.51
CA ARG A 107 0.96 1.50 7.72
C ARG A 107 0.52 1.80 9.15
N ARG A 108 -0.14 0.85 9.80
CA ARG A 108 -0.69 1.02 11.15
C ARG A 108 0.38 1.01 12.24
N SER A 109 1.31 0.06 12.21
CA SER A 109 2.37 -0.04 13.24
C SER A 109 3.59 0.80 12.91
N GLY A 110 3.79 1.14 11.63
CA GLY A 110 5.01 1.77 11.13
C GLY A 110 6.18 0.79 10.98
N ASP A 111 5.96 -0.52 11.20
CA ASP A 111 6.99 -1.54 11.04
C ASP A 111 7.48 -1.58 9.59
N LYS A 112 8.80 -1.72 9.43
CA LYS A 112 9.48 -1.76 8.14
C LYS A 112 10.39 -2.97 8.11
N GLN A 113 10.38 -3.67 6.99
CA GLN A 113 11.28 -4.79 6.74
C GLN A 113 11.72 -4.81 5.29
N GLU A 114 12.98 -5.11 5.05
CA GLU A 114 13.46 -5.47 3.72
C GLU A 114 13.18 -6.96 3.49
N VAL A 115 12.57 -7.25 2.33
CA VAL A 115 12.15 -8.59 1.94
C VAL A 115 12.75 -8.89 0.59
N ALA A 116 13.34 -10.07 0.42
CA ALA A 116 13.79 -10.53 -0.88
C ALA A 116 12.62 -10.52 -1.88
N LEU A 117 12.83 -10.02 -3.10
CA LEU A 117 11.78 -9.84 -4.09
C LEU A 117 10.98 -11.14 -4.33
N GLY A 118 11.67 -12.28 -4.42
CA GLY A 118 11.04 -13.59 -4.60
C GLY A 118 10.21 -14.11 -3.40
N GLN A 119 10.24 -13.43 -2.26
CA GLN A 119 9.41 -13.71 -1.09
C GLN A 119 8.36 -12.62 -0.81
N ALA A 120 8.42 -11.49 -1.54
CA ALA A 120 7.59 -10.32 -1.28
C ALA A 120 6.09 -10.65 -1.31
N VAL A 121 5.63 -11.36 -2.35
CA VAL A 121 4.21 -11.75 -2.49
C VAL A 121 3.71 -12.56 -1.31
N ALA A 122 4.49 -13.54 -0.85
CA ALA A 122 4.14 -14.40 0.28
C ALA A 122 4.06 -13.59 1.59
N THR A 123 5.07 -12.75 1.86
CA THR A 123 5.09 -11.89 3.04
C THR A 123 3.92 -10.91 3.06
N ILE A 124 3.65 -10.22 1.94
CA ILE A 124 2.55 -9.26 1.82
C ILE A 124 1.21 -9.95 2.06
N THR A 125 0.99 -11.12 1.46
CA THR A 125 -0.26 -11.89 1.65
C THR A 125 -0.44 -12.33 3.10
N GLN A 126 0.64 -12.66 3.80
CA GLN A 126 0.58 -13.01 5.22
C GLN A 126 0.23 -11.81 6.11
N LEU A 127 0.70 -10.61 5.77
CA LEU A 127 0.39 -9.38 6.52
C LEU A 127 -1.07 -8.92 6.35
N LEU A 128 -1.76 -9.40 5.32
CA LEU A 128 -3.15 -9.02 5.00
C LEU A 128 -4.18 -10.03 5.55
N LYS A 129 -3.75 -11.08 6.23
CA LYS A 129 -4.61 -12.04 6.93
C LYS A 129 -4.92 -11.57 8.35
#